data_AF-A0A0R2RQK8-F1
#
_entry.id   AF-A0A0R2RQK8-F1
#
_cell.length_a   1.000
_cell.length_b   1.000
_cell.length_c   1.000
_cell.angle_alpha   90.00
_cell.angle_beta   90.00
_cell.angle_gamma   90.00
#
_symmetry.space_group_name_H-M   'P 1'
#
loop_
_entity.id
_entity.type
_entity.pdbx_description
1 polymer ?
#
loop_
_entity_poly.entity_id
_entity_poly.type
_entity_poly.pdbx_seq_one_letter_code
_entity_poly.pdbx_strand_id
1 'polypeptide(L)'
;MNKIKTTLIIFSLAFLLGCQSLQKSIAPTKKAGGDEFLVKKKSPLVMPPSYNDLPEPSQNQSQDADNSQDTDIKSLIINKSSEIKKQNDSTNSVSSLESLILKKIKDE
;
A
#
# COMPACT_ATOMS: atom_id res chain seq x y z
N MET A 1 -28.86 -29.55 -1.85
CA MET A 1 -29.61 -28.40 -2.42
C MET A 1 -30.11 -27.41 -1.36
N ASN A 2 -30.62 -27.86 -0.21
CA ASN A 2 -31.27 -26.95 0.75
C ASN A 2 -30.29 -25.99 1.43
N LYS A 3 -29.07 -26.45 1.78
CA LYS A 3 -28.02 -25.61 2.38
C LYS A 3 -27.58 -24.46 1.46
N ILE A 4 -27.40 -24.75 0.17
CA ILE A 4 -27.05 -23.74 -0.86
C ILE A 4 -28.16 -22.70 -1.01
N LYS A 5 -29.43 -23.14 -1.03
CA LYS A 5 -30.59 -22.23 -1.07
C LYS A 5 -30.62 -21.31 0.16
N THR A 6 -30.34 -21.86 1.35
CA THR A 6 -30.28 -21.07 2.60
C THR A 6 -29.13 -20.06 2.58
N THR A 7 -27.94 -20.46 2.12
CA THR A 7 -26.78 -19.55 1.99
C THR A 7 -27.05 -18.43 0.98
N LEU A 8 -27.71 -18.73 -0.14
CA LEU A 8 -28.05 -17.74 -1.17
C LEU A 8 -29.09 -16.72 -0.66
N ILE A 9 -30.05 -17.16 0.14
CA ILE A 9 -31.02 -16.29 0.82
C ILE A 9 -30.34 -15.36 1.84
N ILE A 10 -29.39 -15.87 2.63
CA ILE A 10 -28.60 -15.07 3.58
C ILE A 10 -27.79 -13.99 2.85
N PHE A 11 -27.17 -14.36 1.73
CA PHE A 11 -26.33 -13.45 0.95
C PHE A 11 -27.15 -12.35 0.29
N SER A 12 -28.32 -12.70 -0.26
CA SER A 12 -29.27 -11.74 -0.81
C SER A 12 -29.71 -10.73 0.26
N LEU A 13 -30.09 -11.20 1.45
CA LEU A 13 -30.53 -10.31 2.54
C LEU A 13 -29.42 -9.36 3.01
N ALA A 14 -28.17 -9.82 3.06
CA ALA A 14 -27.02 -8.98 3.39
C ALA A 14 -26.76 -7.89 2.35
N PHE A 15 -27.00 -8.17 1.06
CA PHE A 15 -26.82 -7.21 -0.03
C PHE A 15 -27.85 -6.07 0.03
N LEU A 16 -29.09 -6.37 0.44
CA LEU A 16 -30.15 -5.36 0.60
C LEU A 16 -29.84 -4.37 1.74
N LEU A 17 -29.13 -4.79 2.79
CA LEU A 17 -28.76 -3.92 3.91
C LEU A 17 -27.64 -2.91 3.56
N GLY A 18 -26.79 -3.23 2.58
CA GLY A 18 -25.64 -2.40 2.18
C GLY A 18 -25.93 -1.27 1.18
N CYS A 19 -27.10 -1.28 0.53
CA CYS A 19 -27.40 -0.37 -0.59
C CYS A 19 -27.63 1.10 -0.16
N GLN A 20 -27.93 1.36 1.13
CA GLN A 20 -28.21 2.73 1.61
C GLN A 20 -27.01 3.69 1.52
N SER A 21 -25.78 3.18 1.65
CA SER A 21 -24.57 4.01 1.57
C SER A 21 -24.18 4.34 0.12
N LEU A 22 -24.55 3.47 -0.83
CA LEU A 22 -24.24 3.65 -2.25
C LEU A 22 -25.04 4.81 -2.86
N GLN A 23 -26.28 5.01 -2.40
CA GLN A 23 -27.12 6.12 -2.85
C GLN A 23 -26.49 7.50 -2.55
N LYS A 24 -25.80 7.66 -1.41
CA LYS A 24 -25.13 8.94 -1.07
C LYS A 24 -23.86 9.18 -1.89
N SER A 25 -23.23 8.12 -2.40
CA SER A 25 -22.02 8.20 -3.23
C SER A 25 -22.31 8.39 -4.71
N ILE A 26 -23.43 7.86 -5.20
CA ILE A 26 -23.82 7.94 -6.62
C ILE A 26 -24.75 9.14 -6.87
N ALA A 27 -25.63 9.47 -5.91
CA ALA A 27 -26.51 10.62 -6.07
C ALA A 27 -25.72 11.92 -5.82
N PRO A 28 -25.81 12.92 -6.72
CA PRO A 28 -25.31 14.25 -6.45
C PRO A 28 -26.04 14.79 -5.22
N THR A 29 -25.35 14.94 -4.09
CA THR A 29 -25.91 15.59 -2.92
C THR A 29 -26.15 17.05 -3.27
N LYS A 30 -27.41 17.46 -3.49
CA LYS A 30 -27.76 18.89 -3.50
C LYS A 30 -27.41 19.43 -2.12
N LYS A 31 -26.28 20.13 -1.98
CA LYS A 31 -25.99 20.89 -0.77
C LYS A 31 -27.12 21.91 -0.63
N ALA A 32 -27.86 21.84 0.48
CA ALA A 32 -28.82 22.87 0.83
C ALA A 32 -28.01 24.11 1.23
N GLY A 33 -27.85 25.04 0.28
CA GLY A 33 -26.94 26.18 0.36
C GLY A 33 -26.13 26.23 -0.92
N GLY A 34 -26.55 27.12 -1.84
CA GLY A 34 -25.81 27.40 -3.08
C GLY A 34 -24.40 27.91 -2.79
N ASP A 35 -23.59 28.05 -3.84
CA ASP A 35 -22.22 28.60 -3.78
C ASP A 35 -22.22 30.07 -3.34
N GLU A 36 -22.69 30.34 -2.13
CA GLU A 36 -22.43 31.56 -1.41
C GLU A 36 -20.93 31.56 -1.12
N PHE A 37 -20.25 32.57 -1.65
CA PHE A 37 -18.83 32.79 -1.42
C PHE A 37 -18.54 32.66 0.08
N LEU A 38 -17.88 31.57 0.47
CA LEU A 38 -17.50 31.30 1.85
C LEU A 38 -16.36 32.25 2.22
N VAL A 39 -16.70 33.48 2.59
CA VAL A 39 -15.74 34.51 3.00
C VAL A 39 -15.21 34.15 4.40
N LYS A 40 -14.21 33.29 4.44
CA LYS A 40 -13.48 32.97 5.67
C LYS A 40 -12.55 34.11 6.02
N LYS A 41 -12.74 34.71 7.20
CA LYS A 41 -11.75 35.62 7.79
C LYS A 41 -10.46 34.82 8.03
N LYS A 42 -9.41 35.14 7.27
CA LYS A 42 -8.07 34.62 7.54
C LYS A 42 -7.50 35.37 8.73
N SER A 43 -6.85 34.65 9.65
CA SER A 43 -6.01 35.29 10.67
C SER A 43 -4.93 36.13 9.98
N PRO A 44 -4.49 37.24 10.60
CA PRO A 44 -3.36 38.00 10.09
C PRO A 44 -2.16 37.07 9.95
N LEU A 45 -1.35 37.30 8.91
CA LEU A 45 -0.10 36.57 8.74
C LEU A 45 0.83 36.99 9.88
N VAL A 46 1.11 36.07 10.80
CA VAL A 46 2.09 36.27 11.87
C VAL A 46 3.33 35.44 11.57
N MET A 47 4.49 36.04 11.81
CA MET A 47 5.76 35.35 11.66
C MET A 47 5.91 34.35 12.81
N PRO A 48 6.31 33.10 12.55
CA PRO A 48 6.53 32.14 13.63
C PRO A 48 7.66 32.63 14.55
N PRO A 49 7.61 32.34 15.86
CA PRO A 49 8.60 32.81 16.84
C PRO A 49 10.05 32.48 16.47
N SER A 50 10.24 31.36 15.76
CA SER A 50 11.54 30.82 15.34
C SER A 50 11.84 31.06 13.84
N TYR A 51 11.26 32.09 13.21
CA TYR A 51 11.45 32.35 11.78
C TYR A 51 12.92 32.54 11.37
N ASN A 52 13.73 33.11 12.27
CA ASN A 52 15.14 33.37 12.04
C ASN A 52 16.06 32.25 12.55
N ASP A 53 15.49 31.20 13.16
CA ASP A 53 16.29 30.13 13.75
C ASP A 53 16.69 29.15 12.64
N LEU A 54 17.98 28.99 12.43
CA LEU A 54 18.52 27.96 11.56
C LEU A 54 18.73 26.67 12.38
N PRO A 55 18.47 25.49 11.80
CA PRO A 55 18.86 24.25 12.44
C PRO A 55 20.37 24.24 12.65
N GLU A 56 20.80 23.78 13.82
CA GLU A 56 22.22 23.62 14.08
C GLU A 56 22.79 22.59 13.08
N PRO A 57 23.95 22.87 12.45
CA PRO A 57 24.62 21.87 11.63
C PRO A 57 24.93 20.69 12.54
N SER A 58 24.61 19.47 12.08
CA SER A 58 24.95 18.26 12.80
C SER A 58 26.46 18.23 13.03
N GLN A 59 26.92 18.55 14.24
CA GLN A 59 28.21 18.09 14.70
C GLN A 59 28.09 16.58 14.69
N ASN A 60 28.79 15.93 13.75
CA ASN A 60 29.10 14.52 13.88
C ASN A 60 29.82 14.39 15.23
N GLN A 61 29.06 14.06 16.27
CA GLN A 61 29.61 13.40 17.43
C GLN A 61 30.10 12.07 16.88
N SER A 62 31.34 12.07 16.39
CA SER A 62 32.17 10.89 16.32
C SER A 62 32.42 10.46 17.76
N GLN A 63 31.36 9.98 18.40
CA GLN A 63 31.42 9.33 19.67
C GLN A 63 31.25 7.86 19.34
N ASP A 64 32.39 7.19 19.41
CA ASP A 64 32.61 5.79 19.13
C ASP A 64 31.45 4.92 19.62
N ALA A 65 30.56 4.54 18.69
CA ALA A 65 29.57 3.48 18.88
C ALA A 65 30.08 2.21 18.19
N ASP A 66 31.12 1.66 18.80
CA ASP A 66 31.26 0.23 19.12
C ASP A 66 30.87 -0.79 18.03
N ASN A 67 31.80 -1.02 17.10
CA ASN A 67 32.39 -2.33 16.74
C ASN A 67 31.52 -3.61 16.70
N SER A 68 30.21 -3.51 16.43
CA SER A 68 29.29 -4.65 16.43
C SER A 68 28.69 -4.98 15.05
N GLN A 69 28.95 -4.16 14.03
CA GLN A 69 28.33 -4.28 12.70
C GLN A 69 29.10 -5.19 11.73
N ASP A 70 30.40 -5.42 11.96
CA ASP A 70 31.26 -6.17 11.02
C ASP A 70 31.06 -7.69 11.08
N THR A 71 30.51 -8.22 12.18
CA THR A 71 30.25 -9.65 12.33
C THR A 71 29.07 -10.14 11.50
N ASP A 72 28.05 -9.30 11.31
CA ASP A 72 26.83 -9.67 10.60
C ASP A 72 27.08 -9.83 9.10
N ILE A 73 27.80 -8.90 8.47
CA ILE A 73 28.09 -8.95 7.04
C ILE A 73 28.88 -10.21 6.68
N LYS A 74 29.83 -10.61 7.53
CA LYS A 74 30.68 -11.79 7.31
C LYS A 74 29.86 -13.09 7.32
N SER A 75 28.85 -13.17 8.19
CA SER A 75 27.96 -14.32 8.28
C SER A 75 27.04 -14.46 7.05
N LEU A 76 26.61 -13.33 6.46
CA LEU A 76 25.80 -13.31 5.24
C LEU A 76 26.58 -13.79 4.00
N ILE A 77 27.88 -13.50 3.92
CA ILE A 77 28.71 -13.86 2.76
C ILE A 77 29.07 -15.35 2.77
N ILE A 78 29.41 -15.90 3.94
CA ILE A 78 29.89 -17.29 4.05
C ILE A 78 28.76 -18.29 3.73
N ASN A 79 27.54 -18.04 4.22
CA ASN A 79 26.38 -18.92 4.00
C ASN A 79 25.91 -19.01 2.54
N LYS A 80 26.32 -18.08 1.67
CA LYS A 80 25.92 -18.08 0.26
C LYS A 80 26.80 -18.98 -0.64
N SER A 81 27.98 -19.38 -0.16
CA SER A 81 28.96 -20.12 -0.97
C SER A 81 28.73 -21.63 -1.03
N SER A 82 27.90 -22.21 -0.16
CA SER A 82 27.69 -23.67 -0.07
C SER A 82 26.54 -24.21 -0.94
N GLU A 83 25.77 -23.37 -1.62
CA GLU A 83 24.67 -23.80 -2.50
C GLU A 83 24.96 -23.46 -3.97
N ILE A 84 26.09 -23.93 -4.51
CA ILE A 84 26.22 -24.05 -5.97
C ILE A 84 25.62 -25.41 -6.38
N LYS A 85 24.28 -25.51 -6.39
CA LYS A 85 23.62 -26.54 -7.19
C LYS A 85 23.72 -26.14 -8.65
N LYS A 86 24.62 -26.80 -9.37
CA LYS A 86 24.63 -26.82 -10.82
C LYS A 86 23.25 -27.27 -11.31
N GLN A 87 22.51 -26.40 -11.99
CA GLN A 87 21.38 -26.81 -12.80
C GLN A 87 21.66 -26.42 -14.25
N ASN A 88 22.07 -27.43 -15.01
CA ASN A 88 22.07 -27.45 -16.47
C ASN A 88 20.62 -27.40 -16.98
N ASP A 89 20.48 -26.88 -18.21
CA ASP A 89 19.33 -27.00 -19.12
C ASP A 89 18.01 -26.33 -18.66
N SER A 90 17.23 -25.65 -19.49
CA SER A 90 17.14 -25.64 -20.94
C SER A 90 16.35 -24.39 -21.35
N THR A 91 16.69 -23.82 -22.51
CA THR A 91 15.93 -22.82 -23.23
C THR A 91 14.54 -23.35 -23.59
N ASN A 92 13.48 -23.02 -22.83
CA ASN A 92 12.08 -23.19 -23.25
C ASN A 92 11.05 -22.45 -22.34
N SER A 93 11.34 -21.21 -21.94
CA SER A 93 10.45 -20.44 -21.06
C SER A 93 9.30 -19.71 -21.77
N VAL A 94 9.21 -19.77 -23.10
CA VAL A 94 8.17 -19.02 -23.86
C VAL A 94 6.79 -19.65 -23.69
N SER A 95 6.68 -20.99 -23.66
CA SER A 95 5.41 -21.69 -23.49
C SER A 95 4.82 -21.53 -22.08
N SER A 96 5.66 -21.28 -21.07
CA SER A 96 5.21 -21.14 -19.69
C SER A 96 4.47 -19.83 -19.45
N LEU A 97 4.86 -18.72 -20.10
CA LEU A 97 4.18 -17.44 -19.90
C LEU A 97 2.87 -17.36 -20.70
N GLU A 98 2.89 -17.83 -21.94
CA GLU A 98 1.70 -17.85 -22.81
C GLU A 98 0.57 -18.70 -22.21
N SER A 99 0.91 -19.89 -21.68
CA SER A 99 -0.06 -20.76 -21.01
C SER A 99 -0.64 -20.15 -19.73
N LEU A 100 0.16 -19.38 -18.97
CA LEU A 100 -0.31 -18.67 -17.78
C LEU A 100 -1.29 -17.55 -18.14
N ILE A 101 -1.03 -16.81 -19.22
CA ILE A 101 -1.92 -15.73 -19.70
C ILE A 101 -3.24 -16.31 -20.23
N LEU A 102 -3.18 -17.36 -21.06
CA LEU A 102 -4.39 -18.03 -21.59
C LEU A 102 -5.27 -18.60 -20.47
N LYS A 103 -4.66 -19.18 -19.44
CA LYS A 103 -5.38 -19.68 -18.27
C LYS A 103 -6.10 -18.53 -17.55
N LYS A 104 -5.41 -17.41 -17.34
CA LYS A 104 -5.99 -16.22 -16.69
C LYS A 104 -7.21 -15.68 -17.43
N ILE A 105 -7.19 -15.69 -18.77
CA ILE A 105 -8.29 -15.19 -19.62
C ILE A 105 -9.50 -16.14 -19.60
N LYS A 106 -9.27 -17.44 -19.55
CA LYS A 106 -10.36 -18.44 -19.57
C LYS A 106 -11.06 -18.61 -18.21
N ASP A 107 -10.36 -18.25 -17.13
CA ASP A 107 -10.89 -18.28 -15.77
C ASP A 107 -11.68 -17.00 -15.41
N GLU A 108 -11.76 -16.00 -16.31
CA GLU A 108 -12.74 -14.88 -16.27
C GLU A 108 -14.00 -15.20 -17.09
#